data_AF-A0A804RGL9-F1
#
_entry.id   AF-A0A804RGL9-F1
#
_cell.length_a   1.000
_cell.length_b   1.000
_cell.length_c   1.000
_cell.angle_alpha   90.00
_cell.angle_beta   90.00
_cell.angle_gamma   90.00
#
_symmetry.space_group_name_H-M   'P 1'
#
loop_
_entity.id
_entity.type
_entity.pdbx_description
1 polymer ?
#
loop_
_entity_poly.entity_id
_entity_poly.type
_entity_poly.pdbx_seq_one_letter_code
_entity_poly.pdbx_strand_id
1 'polypeptide(L)'
;MIRWTDNSGIGWNRPKSANLVYTIRNLLPSQPRLWLGSIWPCFSCMPTVPFSPYCIFHLCSHRSVSSTYSCYLLIHLVLTKFIILLQLAKKFHPDTNKDADAEKTFQEVNRAYEVLKDNDKREIYDQLGPEAYERQASGGDPGGPGFPRGNPFGDIFGDIFDNAYRGGQDVKVSVELSFMEAVQGCRKTITYEADTFCGTCNGSGVPPGTVPKTCKTCKGSGAIYMQKGIFTVECTCSLCNGSGKIVKSFCKTCKGEQVVKGKTSVKLDIAAGSDDNDIMKVFGKGGADVDRNKPGDLYVTIKVREDPTFRREGIHVHVDSVLSIAQAVLGGTVTVPTLTGNVTVKVRQGTQPGEKVVLRGKGIKARNSPVFGNQYVHFNIRVPTDVTQRQRELIDEFDKEECADRERPAVASG
;
A
#
# COMPACT_ATOMS: atom_id res chain seq x y z
N MET A 1 1.43 -46.05 -25.48
CA MET A 1 0.54 -45.27 -24.61
C MET A 1 0.67 -45.90 -23.23
N ILE A 2 1.34 -45.26 -22.26
CA ILE A 2 1.57 -45.85 -20.94
C ILE A 2 0.49 -45.29 -20.01
N ARG A 3 -0.43 -46.15 -19.56
CA ARG A 3 -1.42 -45.81 -18.53
C ARG A 3 -0.74 -45.94 -17.16
N TRP A 4 -0.79 -44.87 -16.38
CA TRP A 4 -0.49 -44.91 -14.95
C TRP A 4 -1.80 -44.68 -14.19
N THR A 5 -2.22 -45.68 -13.41
CA THR A 5 -3.39 -45.60 -12.54
C THR A 5 -2.94 -45.53 -11.10
N ASP A 6 -3.20 -44.41 -10.43
CA ASP A 6 -3.10 -44.28 -8.99
C ASP A 6 -4.49 -44.15 -8.37
N ASN A 7 -4.62 -44.56 -7.10
CA ASN A 7 -5.85 -44.65 -6.30
C ASN A 7 -6.55 -43.30 -6.00
N SER A 8 -6.22 -42.24 -6.74
CA SER A 8 -6.84 -40.90 -6.68
C SER A 8 -7.69 -40.57 -7.92
N GLY A 9 -7.85 -41.50 -8.87
CA GLY A 9 -8.76 -41.35 -10.02
C GLY A 9 -8.30 -40.37 -11.10
N ILE A 10 -7.10 -39.81 -11.01
CA ILE A 10 -6.55 -38.90 -12.02
C ILE A 10 -5.61 -39.69 -12.93
N GLY A 11 -6.13 -40.21 -14.05
CA GLY A 11 -5.33 -40.85 -15.09
C GLY A 11 -4.45 -39.83 -15.81
N TRP A 12 -3.14 -40.00 -15.76
CA TRP A 12 -2.15 -39.15 -16.43
C TRP A 12 -1.70 -39.78 -17.75
N ASN A 13 -1.96 -39.11 -18.88
CA ASN A 13 -1.44 -39.50 -20.20
C ASN A 13 -0.54 -38.36 -20.73
N ARG A 14 0.78 -38.56 -20.71
CA ARG A 14 1.76 -37.63 -21.30
C ARG A 14 1.89 -37.90 -22.82
N PRO A 15 1.67 -36.90 -23.70
CA PRO A 15 2.13 -36.98 -25.09
C PRO A 15 3.66 -36.99 -25.12
N LYS A 16 4.29 -37.89 -25.89
CA LYS A 16 5.76 -38.06 -25.92
C LYS A 16 6.54 -36.79 -26.32
N SER A 17 5.89 -35.77 -26.85
CA SER A 17 6.48 -34.51 -27.32
C SER A 17 6.20 -33.29 -26.43
N ALA A 18 5.49 -33.42 -25.31
CA ALA A 18 5.07 -32.27 -24.51
C ALA A 18 5.97 -32.02 -23.28
N ASN A 19 6.40 -30.76 -23.12
CA ASN A 19 7.11 -30.25 -21.94
C ASN A 19 6.21 -30.33 -20.69
N LEU A 20 6.78 -30.70 -19.54
CA LEU A 20 6.05 -30.88 -18.29
C LEU A 20 5.40 -29.56 -17.80
N VAL A 21 6.05 -28.42 -18.01
CA VAL A 21 5.53 -27.09 -17.64
C VAL A 21 4.24 -26.79 -18.42
N TYR A 22 4.28 -26.97 -19.75
CA TYR A 22 3.12 -26.80 -20.63
C TYR A 22 1.98 -27.77 -20.28
N THR A 23 2.33 -29.01 -19.95
CA THR A 23 1.35 -30.06 -19.60
C THR A 23 0.62 -29.71 -18.31
N ILE A 24 1.35 -29.38 -17.23
CA ILE A 24 0.76 -29.03 -15.92
C ILE A 24 -0.03 -27.72 -16.00
N ARG A 25 0.42 -26.75 -16.80
CA ARG A 25 -0.32 -25.52 -17.06
C ARG A 25 -1.67 -25.77 -17.71
N ASN A 26 -1.75 -26.67 -18.69
CA ASN A 26 -2.95 -26.91 -19.50
C ASN A 26 -3.84 -28.07 -18.99
N LEU A 27 -3.55 -28.62 -17.81
CA LEU A 27 -4.44 -29.58 -17.15
C LEU A 27 -5.81 -28.91 -16.88
N LEU A 28 -6.82 -29.36 -17.62
CA LEU A 28 -8.23 -29.10 -17.31
C LEU A 28 -8.69 -30.13 -16.26
N PRO A 29 -9.44 -29.71 -15.23
CA PRO A 29 -10.08 -30.67 -14.35
C PRO A 29 -11.03 -31.54 -15.17
N SER A 30 -10.90 -32.86 -15.08
CA SER A 30 -11.92 -33.77 -15.57
C SER A 30 -13.25 -33.37 -14.94
N GLN A 31 -14.22 -32.99 -15.77
CA GLN A 31 -15.58 -32.63 -15.36
C GLN A 31 -16.08 -33.61 -14.28
N PRO A 32 -16.53 -33.14 -13.11
CA PRO A 32 -17.20 -34.04 -12.20
C PRO A 32 -18.52 -34.44 -12.87
N ARG A 33 -18.62 -35.70 -13.34
CA ARG A 33 -19.91 -36.36 -13.53
C ARG A 33 -20.54 -36.54 -12.15
N LEU A 34 -21.10 -35.45 -11.61
CA LEU A 34 -21.98 -35.52 -10.46
C LEU A 34 -23.34 -35.96 -10.96
N TRP A 35 -23.60 -37.24 -10.72
CA TRP A 35 -24.92 -37.82 -10.56
C TRP A 35 -25.84 -36.84 -9.79
N LEU A 36 -26.73 -36.16 -10.50
CA LEU A 36 -27.99 -35.66 -9.93
C LEU A 36 -28.91 -36.88 -9.76
N GLY A 37 -28.62 -37.67 -8.74
CA GLY A 37 -29.41 -38.82 -8.35
C GLY A 37 -29.40 -38.93 -6.85
N SER A 38 -30.53 -38.57 -6.23
CA SER A 38 -30.93 -38.94 -4.87
C SER A 38 -29.96 -38.55 -3.75
N ILE A 39 -30.23 -37.41 -3.10
CA ILE A 39 -30.46 -37.26 -1.65
C ILE A 39 -30.81 -35.78 -1.43
N TRP A 40 -32.10 -35.49 -1.52
CA TRP A 40 -32.72 -34.33 -0.92
C TRP A 40 -33.41 -34.85 0.34
N PRO A 41 -33.05 -34.43 1.57
CA PRO A 41 -33.98 -34.46 2.67
C PRO A 41 -34.78 -33.15 2.64
N CYS A 42 -36.09 -33.32 2.50
CA CYS A 42 -37.12 -32.29 2.64
C CYS A 42 -36.89 -31.39 3.85
N PHE A 43 -36.88 -30.08 3.59
CA PHE A 43 -37.06 -29.03 4.58
C PHE A 43 -38.55 -28.94 4.93
N SER A 44 -39.01 -29.70 5.92
CA SER A 44 -40.33 -29.49 6.59
C SER A 44 -40.51 -30.42 7.81
N CYS A 45 -40.04 -29.98 8.99
CA CYS A 45 -40.65 -30.22 10.32
C CYS A 45 -39.74 -29.64 11.44
N MET A 46 -40.32 -28.79 12.28
CA MET A 46 -39.80 -28.12 13.52
C MET A 46 -39.38 -29.11 14.64
N PRO A 47 -38.88 -28.72 15.87
CA PRO A 47 -38.77 -27.38 16.51
C PRO A 47 -37.47 -27.04 17.32
N THR A 48 -37.31 -25.73 17.63
CA THR A 48 -36.75 -25.08 18.86
C THR A 48 -35.32 -25.36 19.43
N VAL A 49 -34.41 -24.36 19.25
CA VAL A 49 -33.40 -23.69 20.15
C VAL A 49 -32.54 -24.46 21.19
N PRO A 50 -31.39 -23.91 21.70
CA PRO A 50 -30.48 -22.82 21.22
C PRO A 50 -28.97 -23.18 21.33
N PHE A 51 -28.02 -22.42 20.73
CA PHE A 51 -26.74 -22.00 21.34
C PHE A 51 -25.87 -21.10 20.42
N SER A 52 -25.62 -19.88 20.92
CA SER A 52 -24.55 -18.88 20.75
C SER A 52 -23.86 -18.55 19.40
N PRO A 53 -23.79 -17.24 19.02
CA PRO A 53 -23.20 -16.74 17.77
C PRO A 53 -21.79 -16.15 17.96
N TYR A 54 -20.83 -16.51 17.10
CA TYR A 54 -19.66 -15.66 16.85
C TYR A 54 -19.17 -15.81 15.40
N CYS A 55 -18.92 -14.63 14.81
CA CYS A 55 -17.99 -14.35 13.73
C CYS A 55 -18.45 -14.43 12.25
N ILE A 56 -18.72 -13.21 11.75
CA ILE A 56 -18.36 -12.66 10.44
C ILE A 56 -19.37 -12.90 9.30
N PHE A 57 -20.41 -12.06 9.29
CA PHE A 57 -21.12 -11.68 8.06
C PHE A 57 -21.50 -10.20 8.12
N HIS A 58 -20.78 -9.37 7.35
CA HIS A 58 -21.10 -8.06 6.76
C HIS A 58 -19.74 -7.42 6.44
N LEU A 59 -19.31 -7.19 5.20
CA LEU A 59 -20.02 -6.62 4.06
C LEU A 59 -19.54 -7.24 2.74
N CYS A 60 -20.47 -7.74 1.93
CA CYS A 60 -20.35 -7.66 0.47
C CYS A 60 -21.76 -7.51 -0.10
N SER A 61 -22.28 -6.29 -0.01
CA SER A 61 -23.48 -5.88 -0.73
C SER A 61 -23.08 -5.62 -2.18
N HIS A 62 -23.80 -6.26 -3.12
CA HIS A 62 -23.72 -6.10 -4.57
C HIS A 62 -22.41 -6.51 -5.28
N ARG A 63 -22.24 -7.81 -5.52
CA ARG A 63 -21.72 -8.27 -6.83
C ARG A 63 -22.26 -9.66 -7.17
N SER A 64 -22.58 -9.86 -8.44
CA SER A 64 -23.30 -11.02 -8.95
C SER A 64 -22.71 -12.35 -8.50
N VAL A 65 -23.60 -13.34 -8.34
CA VAL A 65 -23.29 -14.75 -8.06
C VAL A 65 -22.19 -15.29 -9.01
N SER A 66 -21.97 -14.73 -10.20
CA SER A 66 -20.87 -15.17 -11.10
C SER A 66 -19.45 -14.91 -10.56
N SER A 67 -19.25 -13.93 -9.68
CA SER A 67 -17.90 -13.53 -9.22
C SER A 67 -17.33 -14.48 -8.16
N THR A 68 -18.17 -15.06 -7.30
CA THR A 68 -17.74 -15.99 -6.27
C THR A 68 -17.39 -17.35 -6.87
N TYR A 69 -18.18 -17.87 -7.81
CA TYR A 69 -17.85 -19.10 -8.54
C TYR A 69 -16.54 -18.99 -9.32
N SER A 70 -16.27 -17.83 -9.93
CA SER A 70 -15.00 -17.59 -10.63
C SER A 70 -13.80 -17.60 -9.68
N CYS A 71 -13.91 -16.96 -8.51
CA CYS A 71 -12.87 -16.98 -7.49
C CYS A 71 -12.65 -18.38 -6.90
N TYR A 72 -13.71 -19.11 -6.58
CA TYR A 72 -13.61 -20.49 -6.09
C TYR A 72 -12.98 -21.42 -7.12
N LEU A 73 -13.35 -21.29 -8.40
CA LEU A 73 -12.78 -22.08 -9.49
C LEU A 73 -11.29 -21.76 -9.70
N LEU A 74 -10.91 -20.47 -9.64
CA LEU A 74 -9.50 -20.04 -9.71
C LEU A 74 -8.67 -20.57 -8.55
N ILE A 75 -9.18 -20.48 -7.32
CA ILE A 75 -8.51 -21.01 -6.13
C ILE A 75 -8.38 -22.55 -6.24
N HIS A 76 -9.43 -23.26 -6.69
CA HIS A 76 -9.38 -24.70 -6.93
C HIS A 76 -8.36 -25.09 -8.01
N LEU A 77 -8.25 -24.30 -9.09
CA LEU A 77 -7.31 -24.54 -10.20
C LEU A 77 -5.85 -24.32 -9.79
N VAL A 78 -5.58 -23.31 -8.95
CA VAL A 78 -4.21 -23.05 -8.45
C VAL A 78 -3.80 -24.11 -7.43
N LEU A 79 -4.68 -24.45 -6.49
CA LEU A 79 -4.42 -25.47 -5.46
C LEU A 79 -4.22 -26.86 -6.08
N THR A 80 -5.04 -27.25 -7.06
CA THR A 80 -4.89 -28.56 -7.73
C THR A 80 -3.57 -28.69 -8.48
N LYS A 81 -3.12 -27.66 -9.19
CA LYS A 81 -1.81 -27.67 -9.90
C LYS A 81 -0.64 -27.76 -8.93
N PHE A 82 -0.71 -27.05 -7.81
CA PHE A 82 0.31 -27.08 -6.77
C PHE A 82 0.40 -28.46 -6.09
N ILE A 83 -0.76 -29.07 -5.78
CA ILE A 83 -0.82 -30.43 -5.19
C ILE A 83 -0.24 -31.48 -6.14
N ILE A 84 -0.50 -31.38 -7.45
CA ILE A 84 0.04 -32.30 -8.47
C ILE A 84 1.56 -32.19 -8.56
N LEU A 85 2.12 -30.98 -8.56
CA LEU A 85 3.58 -30.77 -8.55
C LEU A 85 4.25 -31.38 -7.31
N LEU A 86 3.64 -31.22 -6.14
CA LEU A 86 4.14 -31.82 -4.90
C LEU A 86 4.06 -33.35 -4.90
N GLN A 87 3.00 -33.92 -5.46
CA GLN A 87 2.86 -35.38 -5.58
C GLN A 87 3.88 -35.98 -6.55
N LEU A 88 4.17 -35.29 -7.66
CA LEU A 88 5.21 -35.70 -8.61
C LEU A 88 6.61 -35.56 -8.00
N ALA A 89 6.89 -34.46 -7.29
CA ALA A 89 8.17 -34.25 -6.61
C ALA A 89 8.46 -35.33 -5.57
N LYS A 90 7.45 -35.76 -4.79
CA LYS A 90 7.60 -36.85 -3.80
C LYS A 90 7.86 -38.22 -4.45
N LYS A 91 7.26 -38.50 -5.61
CA LYS A 91 7.41 -39.79 -6.31
C LYS A 91 8.76 -39.96 -7.02
N PHE A 92 9.31 -38.86 -7.52
CA PHE A 92 10.58 -38.85 -8.25
C PHE A 92 11.76 -38.33 -7.41
N HIS A 93 11.58 -38.20 -6.10
CA HIS A 93 12.66 -37.78 -5.21
C HIS A 93 13.79 -38.83 -5.22
N PRO A 94 15.06 -38.42 -5.37
CA PRO A 94 16.21 -39.31 -5.59
C PRO A 94 16.41 -40.34 -4.47
N ASP A 95 15.98 -40.03 -3.25
CA ASP A 95 16.05 -40.97 -2.12
C ASP A 95 15.00 -42.09 -2.15
N THR A 96 13.87 -41.87 -2.83
CA THR A 96 12.71 -42.79 -2.86
C THR A 96 12.59 -43.57 -4.15
N ASN A 97 13.17 -43.07 -5.25
CA ASN A 97 13.16 -43.74 -6.54
C ASN A 97 14.58 -43.83 -7.12
N LYS A 98 15.04 -45.06 -7.39
CA LYS A 98 16.39 -45.38 -7.92
C LYS A 98 16.42 -45.62 -9.44
N ASP A 99 15.35 -45.28 -10.16
CA ASP A 99 15.31 -45.41 -11.62
C ASP A 99 16.25 -44.39 -12.30
N ALA A 100 16.92 -44.82 -13.38
CA ALA A 100 17.87 -43.99 -14.12
C ALA A 100 17.26 -42.72 -14.76
N ASP A 101 15.93 -42.69 -14.95
CA ASP A 101 15.18 -41.55 -15.49
C ASP A 101 14.48 -40.71 -14.41
N ALA A 102 14.54 -41.12 -13.13
CA ALA A 102 13.89 -40.40 -12.03
C ALA A 102 14.51 -39.02 -11.83
N GLU A 103 15.83 -38.90 -11.92
CA GLU A 103 16.55 -37.64 -11.73
C GLU A 103 16.21 -36.60 -12.81
N LYS A 104 16.12 -37.02 -14.08
CA LYS A 104 15.70 -36.14 -15.18
C LYS A 104 14.27 -35.63 -14.98
N THR A 105 13.37 -36.54 -14.58
CA THR A 105 11.96 -36.21 -14.34
C THR A 105 11.81 -35.29 -13.13
N PHE A 106 12.61 -35.47 -12.08
CA PHE A 106 12.64 -34.59 -10.91
C PHE A 106 13.16 -33.19 -11.25
N GLN A 107 14.20 -33.09 -12.06
CA GLN A 107 14.70 -31.80 -12.56
C GLN A 107 13.62 -31.08 -13.39
N GLU A 108 12.86 -31.78 -14.23
CA GLU A 108 11.73 -31.22 -14.98
C GLU A 108 10.62 -30.69 -14.05
N VAL A 109 10.29 -31.42 -12.97
CA VAL A 109 9.27 -31.02 -11.98
C VAL A 109 9.67 -29.74 -11.24
N ASN A 110 10.95 -29.63 -10.83
CA ASN A 110 11.44 -28.44 -10.14
C ASN A 110 11.42 -27.21 -11.05
N ARG A 111 11.79 -27.35 -12.33
CA ARG A 111 11.67 -26.27 -13.32
C ARG A 111 10.23 -25.82 -13.51
N ALA A 112 9.30 -26.77 -13.63
CA ALA A 112 7.86 -26.45 -13.73
C ALA A 112 7.36 -25.68 -12.52
N TYR A 113 7.82 -26.05 -11.32
CA TYR A 113 7.47 -25.35 -10.09
C TYR A 113 7.98 -23.92 -10.05
N GLU A 114 9.24 -23.68 -10.43
CA GLU A 114 9.83 -22.34 -10.42
C GLU A 114 9.13 -21.36 -11.38
N VAL A 115 8.74 -21.83 -12.57
CA VAL A 115 8.02 -21.02 -13.56
C VAL A 115 6.58 -20.76 -13.12
N LEU A 116 5.89 -21.75 -12.54
CA LEU A 116 4.47 -21.63 -12.19
C LEU A 116 4.22 -20.95 -10.84
N LYS A 117 5.24 -20.85 -9.98
CA LYS A 117 5.16 -20.15 -8.69
C LYS A 117 5.11 -18.62 -8.85
N ASP A 118 5.75 -18.10 -9.88
CA ASP A 118 5.92 -16.66 -10.12
C ASP A 118 5.05 -16.25 -11.33
N ASN A 119 4.19 -15.24 -11.13
CA ASN A 119 3.27 -14.80 -12.18
C ASN A 119 4.00 -14.19 -13.37
N ASP A 120 5.12 -13.52 -13.16
CA ASP A 120 5.85 -12.81 -14.21
C ASP A 120 6.61 -13.81 -15.08
N LYS A 121 7.25 -14.80 -14.45
CA LYS A 121 7.94 -15.90 -15.17
C LYS A 121 6.97 -16.74 -15.98
N ARG A 122 5.76 -16.95 -15.44
CA ARG A 122 4.69 -17.65 -16.14
C ARG A 122 4.25 -16.87 -17.37
N GLU A 123 4.02 -15.56 -17.26
CA GLU A 123 3.62 -14.74 -18.41
C GLU A 123 4.69 -14.75 -19.52
N ILE A 124 5.97 -14.67 -19.15
CA ILE A 124 7.10 -14.78 -20.09
C ILE A 124 7.14 -16.15 -20.78
N TYR A 125 6.99 -17.24 -20.02
CA TYR A 125 6.89 -18.60 -20.57
C TYR A 125 5.71 -18.73 -21.54
N ASP A 126 4.61 -18.05 -21.23
CA ASP A 126 3.38 -18.08 -22.02
C ASP A 126 3.52 -17.30 -23.34
N GLN A 127 4.36 -16.26 -23.37
CA GLN A 127 4.66 -15.46 -24.57
C GLN A 127 5.74 -16.09 -25.45
N LEU A 128 6.80 -16.63 -24.85
CA LEU A 128 7.96 -17.18 -25.59
C LEU A 128 7.78 -18.64 -26.00
N GLY A 129 6.99 -19.41 -25.25
CA GLY A 129 6.81 -20.84 -25.47
C GLY A 129 7.96 -21.72 -24.92
N PRO A 130 7.74 -23.04 -24.80
CA PRO A 130 8.64 -23.98 -24.12
C PRO A 130 10.07 -23.99 -24.66
N GLU A 131 10.23 -24.01 -25.99
CA GLU A 131 11.54 -24.20 -26.63
C GLU A 131 12.41 -22.93 -26.55
N ALA A 132 11.82 -21.75 -26.72
CA ALA A 132 12.54 -20.48 -26.61
C ALA A 132 12.91 -20.19 -25.16
N TYR A 133 12.02 -20.49 -24.21
CA TYR A 133 12.29 -20.35 -22.79
C TYR A 133 13.42 -21.27 -22.34
N GLU A 134 13.46 -22.53 -22.80
CA GLU A 134 14.54 -23.47 -22.47
C GLU A 134 15.88 -23.05 -23.07
N ARG A 135 15.90 -22.59 -24.33
CA ARG A 135 17.14 -22.11 -24.98
C ARG A 135 17.75 -20.90 -24.26
N GLN A 136 16.89 -20.09 -23.66
CA GLN A 136 17.28 -18.92 -22.88
C GLN A 136 17.69 -19.33 -21.45
N ALA A 137 16.97 -20.27 -20.82
CA ALA A 137 17.26 -20.75 -19.46
C ALA A 137 18.51 -21.64 -19.36
N SER A 138 18.92 -22.33 -20.42
CA SER A 138 20.04 -23.28 -20.40
C SER A 138 21.42 -22.67 -20.69
N GLY A 139 21.55 -21.34 -20.81
CA GLY A 139 22.85 -20.64 -20.82
C GLY A 139 23.91 -21.22 -21.76
N GLY A 140 23.57 -21.49 -23.03
CA GLY A 140 24.47 -22.18 -23.96
C GLY A 140 24.54 -21.52 -25.34
N ASP A 141 25.49 -20.60 -25.51
CA ASP A 141 26.25 -20.49 -26.75
C ASP A 141 27.64 -21.09 -26.48
N PRO A 142 28.05 -22.19 -27.15
CA PRO A 142 29.35 -22.79 -26.94
C PRO A 142 30.42 -22.05 -27.76
N GLY A 143 30.90 -20.91 -27.26
CA GLY A 143 32.00 -20.21 -27.94
C GLY A 143 32.30 -18.78 -27.48
N GLY A 144 32.66 -18.55 -26.21
CA GLY A 144 33.19 -17.24 -25.79
C GLY A 144 33.74 -17.22 -24.36
N PRO A 145 34.90 -16.58 -24.10
CA PRO A 145 35.66 -16.77 -22.87
C PRO A 145 35.10 -15.97 -21.69
N GLY A 146 34.90 -16.67 -20.57
CA GLY A 146 35.05 -16.15 -19.21
C GLY A 146 34.06 -15.10 -18.72
N PHE A 147 32.90 -15.54 -18.22
CA PHE A 147 32.15 -14.80 -17.19
C PHE A 147 31.77 -15.74 -16.03
N PRO A 148 31.78 -15.27 -14.77
CA PRO A 148 31.68 -16.13 -13.59
C PRO A 148 30.27 -16.69 -13.40
N ARG A 149 30.18 -17.91 -12.87
CA ARG A 149 28.93 -18.54 -12.41
C ARG A 149 28.30 -17.72 -11.28
N GLY A 150 27.34 -16.87 -11.62
CA GLY A 150 26.42 -16.19 -10.72
C GLY A 150 25.27 -15.66 -11.58
N ASN A 151 24.02 -15.94 -11.18
CA ASN A 151 22.80 -15.66 -11.94
C ASN A 151 22.81 -14.29 -12.64
N PRO A 152 22.99 -14.22 -13.98
CA PRO A 152 22.93 -12.97 -14.74
C PRO A 152 21.48 -12.61 -15.13
N PHE A 153 20.50 -13.42 -14.72
CA PHE A 153 19.08 -13.27 -15.03
C PHE A 153 18.33 -12.31 -14.11
N GLY A 154 18.90 -11.91 -12.96
CA GLY A 154 18.27 -10.95 -12.06
C GLY A 154 18.46 -9.50 -12.53
N ASP A 155 19.69 -9.15 -12.90
CA ASP A 155 20.07 -7.75 -13.09
C ASP A 155 19.82 -7.24 -14.51
N ILE A 156 19.99 -8.08 -15.54
CA ILE A 156 19.81 -7.66 -16.95
C ILE A 156 18.33 -7.60 -17.35
N PHE A 157 17.47 -8.45 -16.77
CA PHE A 157 16.02 -8.38 -16.98
C PHE A 157 15.38 -7.22 -16.21
N GLY A 158 15.94 -6.84 -15.05
CA GLY A 158 15.57 -5.63 -14.32
C GLY A 158 15.90 -4.37 -15.12
N ASP A 159 17.12 -4.24 -15.61
CA ASP A 159 17.59 -3.02 -16.29
C ASP A 159 16.94 -2.74 -17.66
N ILE A 160 16.52 -3.77 -18.39
CA ILE A 160 15.82 -3.61 -19.68
C ILE A 160 14.34 -3.29 -19.46
N PHE A 161 13.72 -3.80 -18.39
CA PHE A 161 12.33 -3.50 -18.07
C PHE A 161 12.18 -2.13 -17.39
N ASP A 162 13.12 -1.72 -16.53
CA ASP A 162 13.12 -0.41 -15.87
C ASP A 162 13.44 0.76 -16.82
N ASN A 163 14.25 0.54 -17.87
CA ASN A 163 14.56 1.60 -18.83
C ASN A 163 13.43 1.90 -19.82
N ALA A 164 12.43 1.02 -19.96
CA ALA A 164 11.25 1.25 -20.82
C ALA A 164 10.13 2.06 -20.12
N TYR A 165 10.20 2.24 -18.79
CA TYR A 165 9.23 2.99 -18.00
C TYR A 165 9.87 4.19 -17.30
N ARG A 166 10.60 5.02 -18.04
CA ARG A 166 10.93 6.38 -17.58
C ARG A 166 9.67 7.25 -17.61
N GLY A 167 8.74 6.99 -16.69
CA GLY A 167 7.63 7.88 -16.41
C GLY A 167 8.13 9.21 -15.86
N GLY A 168 7.23 10.19 -15.80
CA GLY A 168 7.51 11.48 -15.20
C GLY A 168 7.97 11.35 -13.74
N GLN A 169 8.83 12.27 -13.30
CA GLN A 169 9.41 12.20 -11.96
C GLN A 169 8.36 12.46 -10.87
N ASP A 170 8.38 11.64 -9.82
CA ASP A 170 7.54 11.84 -8.64
C ASP A 170 8.01 13.08 -7.85
N VAL A 171 7.07 13.88 -7.37
CA VAL A 171 7.35 15.11 -6.61
C VAL A 171 6.91 14.91 -5.16
N LYS A 172 7.75 15.30 -4.19
CA LYS A 172 7.44 15.22 -2.75
C LYS A 172 7.34 16.63 -2.18
N VAL A 173 6.21 16.94 -1.53
CA VAL A 173 5.94 18.26 -0.94
C VAL A 173 5.41 18.10 0.47
N SER A 174 5.90 18.90 1.41
CA SER A 174 5.34 18.96 2.75
C SER A 174 4.34 20.10 2.90
N VAL A 175 3.20 19.82 3.52
CA VAL A 175 2.16 20.81 3.80
C VAL A 175 1.95 20.90 5.30
N GLU A 176 2.13 22.10 5.83
CA GLU A 176 1.85 22.37 7.24
C GLU A 176 0.36 22.68 7.44
N LEU A 177 -0.25 22.02 8.42
CA LEU A 177 -1.62 22.24 8.87
C LEU A 177 -1.63 22.63 10.34
N SER A 178 -2.59 23.47 10.72
CA SER A 178 -2.92 23.64 12.13
C SER A 178 -3.61 22.39 12.68
N PHE A 179 -3.54 22.20 14.00
CA PHE A 179 -4.21 21.09 14.67
C PHE A 179 -5.71 21.03 14.35
N MET A 180 -6.40 22.17 14.41
CA MET A 180 -7.84 22.25 14.14
C MET A 180 -8.18 21.90 12.68
N GLU A 181 -7.38 22.34 11.70
CA GLU A 181 -7.55 21.98 10.29
C GLU A 181 -7.38 20.48 10.07
N ALA A 182 -6.39 19.85 10.71
CA ALA A 182 -6.15 18.41 10.60
C ALA A 182 -7.30 17.58 11.20
N VAL A 183 -7.89 18.05 12.31
CA VAL A 183 -9.01 17.37 12.97
C VAL A 183 -10.31 17.51 12.18
N GLN A 184 -10.64 18.71 11.71
CA GLN A 184 -11.91 18.97 11.01
C GLN A 184 -11.87 18.57 9.53
N GLY A 185 -10.67 18.46 8.95
CA GLY A 185 -10.47 18.32 7.51
C GLY A 185 -10.56 19.67 6.81
N CYS A 186 -9.75 19.88 5.79
CA CYS A 186 -9.72 21.14 5.07
C CYS A 186 -9.40 20.95 3.58
N ARG A 187 -9.85 21.91 2.77
CA ARG A 187 -9.43 22.01 1.37
C ARG A 187 -8.33 23.05 1.26
N LYS A 188 -7.13 22.62 0.88
CA LYS A 188 -5.96 23.50 0.77
C LYS A 188 -5.41 23.47 -0.66
N THR A 189 -5.10 24.65 -1.20
CA THR A 189 -4.43 24.74 -2.50
C THR A 189 -2.94 24.87 -2.25
N ILE A 190 -2.16 23.94 -2.80
CA ILE A 190 -0.71 23.95 -2.66
C ILE A 190 -0.09 24.34 -3.99
N THR A 191 0.97 25.16 -3.92
CA THR A 191 1.80 25.52 -5.07
C THR A 191 3.15 24.85 -4.92
N TYR A 192 3.56 24.09 -5.94
CA TYR A 192 4.85 23.39 -5.95
C TYR A 192 5.50 23.49 -7.33
N GLU A 193 6.80 23.24 -7.37
CA GLU A 193 7.59 23.24 -8.59
C GLU A 193 7.69 21.81 -9.11
N ALA A 194 7.33 21.64 -10.38
CA ALA A 194 7.41 20.37 -11.09
C ALA A 194 7.80 20.61 -12.54
N ASP A 195 8.30 19.58 -13.21
CA ASP A 195 8.52 19.63 -14.64
C ASP A 195 7.17 19.67 -15.34
N THR A 196 6.99 20.67 -16.20
CA THR A 196 5.75 20.90 -16.96
C THR A 196 6.08 20.99 -18.43
N PHE A 197 5.13 20.65 -19.30
CA PHE A 197 5.34 20.83 -20.72
C PHE A 197 5.61 22.30 -21.04
N CYS A 198 6.61 22.53 -21.88
CA CYS A 198 6.94 23.87 -22.31
C CYS A 198 5.77 24.51 -23.06
N GLY A 199 5.19 25.59 -22.52
CA GLY A 199 4.01 26.23 -23.10
C GLY A 199 4.20 26.78 -24.52
N THR A 200 5.43 27.14 -24.91
CA THR A 200 5.72 27.70 -26.24
C THR A 200 5.77 26.64 -27.35
N CYS A 201 6.22 25.43 -27.04
CA CYS A 201 6.32 24.32 -28.00
C CYS A 201 5.35 23.16 -27.70
N ASN A 202 4.56 23.27 -26.63
CA ASN A 202 3.67 22.27 -26.09
C ASN A 202 4.30 20.87 -25.98
N GLY A 203 5.57 20.80 -25.57
CA GLY A 203 6.32 19.55 -25.44
C GLY A 203 6.76 18.91 -26.75
N SER A 204 6.91 19.68 -27.84
CA SER A 204 7.49 19.17 -29.09
C SER A 204 9.02 19.36 -29.18
N GLY A 205 9.59 20.21 -28.32
CA GLY A 205 11.03 20.52 -28.32
C GLY A 205 11.48 21.42 -29.47
N VAL A 206 10.57 21.78 -30.37
CA VAL A 206 10.83 22.58 -31.56
C VAL A 206 9.96 23.83 -31.59
N PRO A 207 10.39 24.93 -32.22
CA PRO A 207 9.55 26.12 -32.35
C PRO A 207 8.22 25.80 -33.06
N PRO A 208 7.11 26.46 -32.68
CA PRO A 208 5.83 26.27 -33.34
C PRO A 208 5.94 26.57 -34.84
N GLY A 209 5.35 25.70 -35.67
CA GLY A 209 5.38 25.81 -37.13
C GLY A 209 6.56 25.10 -37.82
N THR A 210 7.50 24.52 -37.06
CA THR A 210 8.57 23.69 -37.63
C THR A 210 8.19 22.21 -37.61
N VAL A 211 8.25 21.54 -38.77
CA VAL A 211 8.00 20.09 -38.89
C VAL A 211 9.34 19.36 -38.86
N PRO A 212 9.60 18.50 -37.87
CA PRO A 212 10.82 17.69 -37.82
C PRO A 212 10.88 16.75 -39.04
N LYS A 213 12.05 16.67 -39.69
CA LYS A 213 12.23 15.73 -40.80
C LYS A 213 12.66 14.37 -40.24
N THR A 214 12.09 13.28 -40.73
CA THR A 214 12.54 11.93 -40.36
C THR A 214 14.01 11.74 -40.73
N CYS A 215 14.81 11.20 -39.81
CA CYS A 215 16.21 10.93 -40.07
C CYS A 215 16.34 9.86 -41.17
N LYS A 216 17.09 10.17 -42.24
CA LYS A 216 17.24 9.25 -43.38
C LYS A 216 18.06 8.01 -43.02
N THR A 217 18.99 8.13 -42.07
CA THR A 217 19.95 7.08 -41.72
C THR A 217 19.34 5.98 -40.86
N CYS A 218 18.53 6.35 -39.87
CA CYS A 218 17.77 5.38 -39.06
C CYS A 218 16.32 5.21 -39.54
N LYS A 219 15.87 5.93 -40.57
CA LYS A 219 14.48 5.92 -41.05
C LYS A 219 13.43 6.16 -39.93
N GLY A 220 13.81 6.88 -38.89
CA GLY A 220 12.94 7.17 -37.75
C GLY A 220 13.07 6.24 -36.55
N SER A 221 13.86 5.16 -36.64
CA SER A 221 14.04 4.21 -35.52
C SER A 221 14.91 4.74 -34.37
N GLY A 222 15.67 5.82 -34.59
CA GLY A 222 16.59 6.37 -33.57
C GLY A 222 17.86 5.53 -33.35
N ALA A 223 17.84 4.24 -33.67
CA ALA A 223 18.97 3.33 -33.61
C ALA A 223 19.37 2.77 -34.99
N ILE A 224 20.63 2.39 -35.14
CA ILE A 224 21.18 1.72 -36.31
C ILE A 224 21.78 0.38 -35.86
N TYR A 225 21.55 -0.66 -36.65
CA TYR A 225 22.09 -1.99 -36.38
C TYR A 225 23.40 -2.18 -37.13
N MET A 226 24.48 -2.45 -36.41
CA MET A 226 25.78 -2.79 -36.98
C MET A 226 25.99 -4.30 -36.88
N GLN A 227 26.00 -4.99 -38.02
CA GLN A 227 26.36 -6.41 -38.06
C GLN A 227 27.88 -6.56 -38.11
N LYS A 228 28.46 -7.23 -37.11
CA LYS A 228 29.87 -7.61 -37.08
C LYS A 228 29.98 -9.13 -36.89
N GLY A 229 30.06 -9.84 -38.02
CA GLY A 229 30.05 -11.30 -38.02
C GLY A 229 28.67 -11.85 -37.61
N ILE A 230 28.65 -12.79 -36.66
CA ILE A 230 27.42 -13.44 -36.17
C ILE A 230 26.64 -12.52 -35.20
N PHE A 231 27.26 -11.46 -34.70
CA PHE A 231 26.65 -10.56 -33.71
C PHE A 231 26.09 -9.31 -34.38
N THR A 232 24.85 -8.95 -34.05
CA THR A 232 24.22 -7.67 -34.41
C THR A 232 24.22 -6.78 -33.18
N VAL A 233 24.88 -5.63 -33.26
CA VAL A 233 24.93 -4.66 -32.16
C VAL A 233 24.05 -3.46 -32.53
N GLU A 234 23.14 -3.11 -31.62
CA GLU A 234 22.33 -1.90 -31.74
C GLU A 234 23.14 -0.70 -31.22
N CYS A 235 23.30 0.31 -32.07
CA CYS A 235 23.97 1.56 -31.74
C CYS A 235 22.99 2.72 -31.92
N THR A 236 23.06 3.75 -31.07
CA THR A 236 22.27 4.96 -31.27
C THR A 236 22.70 5.67 -32.56
N CYS A 237 21.74 6.18 -33.34
CA CYS A 237 22.04 6.83 -34.60
C CYS A 237 22.77 8.17 -34.34
N SER A 238 24.01 8.29 -34.81
CA SER A 238 24.86 9.48 -34.62
C SER A 238 24.31 10.77 -35.24
N LEU A 239 23.41 10.67 -36.22
CA LEU A 239 22.81 11.84 -36.90
C LEU A 239 21.59 12.43 -36.18
N CYS A 240 20.86 11.62 -35.41
CA CYS A 240 19.68 12.09 -34.66
C CYS A 240 19.79 11.86 -33.15
N ASN A 241 20.91 11.33 -32.67
CA ASN A 241 21.20 11.01 -31.27
C ASN A 241 20.04 10.26 -30.58
N GLY A 242 19.45 9.29 -31.28
CA GLY A 242 18.33 8.50 -30.74
C GLY A 242 16.93 9.07 -31.01
N SER A 243 16.78 10.35 -31.37
CA SER A 243 15.45 10.98 -31.51
C SER A 243 14.65 10.56 -32.75
N GLY A 244 15.28 9.86 -33.71
CA GLY A 244 14.66 9.45 -34.98
C GLY A 244 14.35 10.61 -35.95
N LYS A 245 14.49 11.86 -35.52
CA LYS A 245 14.12 13.08 -36.24
C LYS A 245 15.30 14.04 -36.31
N ILE A 246 15.42 14.75 -37.43
CA ILE A 246 16.40 15.81 -37.62
C ILE A 246 15.64 17.13 -37.53
N VAL A 247 16.04 17.95 -36.56
CA VAL A 247 15.45 19.25 -36.28
C VAL A 247 16.44 20.34 -36.69
N LYS A 248 15.97 21.38 -37.39
CA LYS A 248 16.80 22.53 -37.81
C LYS A 248 17.02 23.55 -36.69
N SER A 249 16.03 23.72 -35.81
CA SER A 249 16.07 24.68 -34.70
C SER A 249 15.32 24.12 -33.50
N PHE A 250 15.93 24.24 -32.32
CA PHE A 250 15.31 23.85 -31.05
C PHE A 250 14.49 25.00 -30.47
N CYS A 251 13.49 24.67 -29.66
CA CYS A 251 12.72 25.69 -28.94
C CYS A 251 13.65 26.46 -27.99
N LYS A 252 13.60 27.79 -27.99
CA LYS A 252 14.48 28.64 -27.15
C LYS A 252 14.18 28.48 -25.66
N THR A 253 12.93 28.22 -25.30
CA THR A 253 12.47 28.15 -23.91
C THR A 253 12.88 26.86 -23.22
N CYS A 254 12.71 25.70 -23.87
CA CYS A 254 13.08 24.39 -23.31
C CYS A 254 14.40 23.84 -23.87
N LYS A 255 15.05 24.55 -24.80
CA LYS A 255 16.32 24.14 -25.44
C LYS A 255 16.31 22.71 -26.02
N GLY A 256 15.14 22.23 -26.45
CA GLY A 256 14.96 20.87 -26.97
C GLY A 256 14.55 19.81 -25.94
N GLU A 257 14.55 20.12 -24.65
CA GLU A 257 14.19 19.17 -23.55
C GLU A 257 12.69 18.91 -23.41
N GLN A 258 11.84 19.66 -24.13
CA GLN A 258 10.37 19.55 -24.17
C GLN A 258 9.64 19.92 -22.85
N VAL A 259 10.28 19.77 -21.70
CA VAL A 259 9.78 20.17 -20.38
C VAL A 259 10.52 21.39 -19.82
N VAL A 260 9.88 22.10 -18.89
CA VAL A 260 10.44 23.23 -18.14
C VAL A 260 9.93 23.18 -16.69
N LYS A 261 10.78 23.58 -15.73
CA LYS A 261 10.36 23.73 -14.33
C LYS A 261 9.33 24.84 -14.20
N GLY A 262 8.12 24.48 -13.80
CA GLY A 262 6.99 25.40 -13.67
C GLY A 262 6.34 25.28 -12.29
N LYS A 263 5.77 26.39 -11.81
CA LYS A 263 4.92 26.39 -10.62
C LYS A 263 3.54 25.88 -10.99
N THR A 264 3.13 24.79 -10.38
CA THR A 264 1.79 24.21 -10.55
C THR A 264 1.03 24.30 -9.23
N SER A 265 -0.29 24.43 -9.33
CA SER A 265 -1.17 24.45 -8.17
C SER A 265 -2.17 23.30 -8.22
N VAL A 266 -2.35 22.62 -7.08
CA VAL A 266 -3.30 21.53 -6.94
C VAL A 266 -4.16 21.76 -5.71
N LYS A 267 -5.46 21.58 -5.87
CA LYS A 267 -6.42 21.58 -4.76
C LYS A 267 -6.39 20.21 -4.11
N LEU A 268 -6.02 20.18 -2.84
CA LEU A 268 -5.98 18.98 -2.01
C LEU A 268 -7.22 18.97 -1.11
N ASP A 269 -7.90 17.82 -1.05
CA ASP A 269 -8.98 17.58 -0.09
C ASP A 269 -8.41 16.69 1.02
N ILE A 270 -8.15 17.29 2.19
CA ILE A 270 -7.52 16.62 3.33
C ILE A 270 -8.64 16.13 4.24
N ALA A 271 -8.68 14.81 4.44
CA ALA A 271 -9.70 14.18 5.24
C ALA A 271 -9.62 14.60 6.72
N ALA A 272 -10.78 14.69 7.36
CA ALA A 272 -10.86 14.90 8.80
C ALA A 272 -10.16 13.77 9.56
N GLY A 273 -9.39 14.14 10.59
CA GLY A 273 -8.64 13.20 11.43
C GLY A 273 -7.29 12.77 10.86
N SER A 274 -6.73 13.48 9.88
CA SER A 274 -5.37 13.24 9.37
C SER A 274 -4.33 13.29 10.48
N ASP A 275 -3.43 12.31 10.50
CA ASP A 275 -2.32 12.18 11.45
C ASP A 275 -1.09 12.98 11.00
N ASP A 276 -0.12 13.16 11.90
CA ASP A 276 1.17 13.75 11.55
C ASP A 276 2.00 12.79 10.69
N ASN A 277 2.73 13.34 9.72
CA ASN A 277 3.47 12.61 8.69
C ASN A 277 2.63 11.72 7.77
N ASP A 278 1.31 11.93 7.73
CA ASP A 278 0.43 11.26 6.77
C ASP A 278 0.87 11.59 5.34
N ILE A 279 1.00 10.57 4.51
CA ILE A 279 1.36 10.71 3.09
C ILE A 279 0.09 10.55 2.24
N MET A 280 -0.23 11.58 1.48
CA MET A 280 -1.29 11.56 0.50
C MET A 280 -0.71 11.56 -0.92
N LYS A 281 -1.13 10.59 -1.73
CA LYS A 281 -0.73 10.47 -3.12
C LYS A 281 -1.77 11.11 -4.04
N VAL A 282 -1.33 12.02 -4.90
CA VAL A 282 -2.16 12.63 -5.95
C VAL A 282 -1.64 12.17 -7.30
N PHE A 283 -2.46 11.37 -7.98
CA PHE A 283 -2.08 10.71 -9.23
C PHE A 283 -1.89 11.70 -10.38
N GLY A 284 -0.80 11.52 -11.13
CA GLY A 284 -0.51 12.26 -12.37
C GLY A 284 -0.33 13.77 -12.19
N LYS A 285 0.00 14.21 -10.96
CA LYS A 285 0.30 15.61 -10.61
C LYS A 285 1.77 15.85 -10.30
N GLY A 286 2.65 14.87 -10.50
CA GLY A 286 4.09 15.05 -10.42
C GLY A 286 4.66 15.72 -11.68
N GLY A 287 5.88 15.34 -12.06
CA GLY A 287 6.56 15.83 -13.24
C GLY A 287 5.94 15.31 -14.54
N ALA A 288 5.96 16.15 -15.58
CA ALA A 288 5.59 15.79 -16.94
C ALA A 288 6.61 14.79 -17.50
N ASP A 289 6.09 13.78 -18.18
CA ASP A 289 6.89 12.80 -18.91
C ASP A 289 7.14 13.29 -20.34
N VAL A 290 8.41 13.29 -20.75
CA VAL A 290 8.86 13.67 -22.10
C VAL A 290 8.26 12.73 -23.15
N ASP A 291 8.20 11.43 -22.83
CA ASP A 291 7.69 10.40 -23.74
C ASP A 291 6.16 10.31 -23.75
N ARG A 292 5.49 11.14 -22.92
CA ARG A 292 4.02 11.22 -22.78
C ARG A 292 3.36 9.89 -22.41
N ASN A 293 4.10 8.97 -21.78
CA ASN A 293 3.56 7.68 -21.35
C ASN A 293 2.76 7.85 -20.05
N LYS A 294 3.43 8.28 -18.97
CA LYS A 294 2.80 8.43 -17.67
C LYS A 294 3.43 9.58 -16.88
N PRO A 295 2.68 10.63 -16.52
CA PRO A 295 3.18 11.67 -15.64
C PRO A 295 3.48 11.10 -14.25
N GLY A 296 4.45 11.70 -13.55
CA GLY A 296 4.78 11.35 -12.18
C GLY A 296 3.63 11.63 -11.23
N ASP A 297 3.74 11.11 -10.03
CA ASP A 297 2.78 11.31 -8.96
C ASP A 297 3.28 12.36 -7.95
N LEU A 298 2.35 13.07 -7.31
CA LEU A 298 2.66 14.01 -6.24
C LEU A 298 2.40 13.34 -4.89
N TYR A 299 3.43 13.27 -4.04
CA TYR A 299 3.32 12.81 -2.67
C TYR A 299 3.33 14.02 -1.74
N VAL A 300 2.22 14.20 -1.03
CA VAL A 300 2.05 15.28 -0.08
C VAL A 300 2.20 14.71 1.32
N THR A 301 3.22 15.14 2.03
CA THR A 301 3.43 14.80 3.45
C THR A 301 2.78 15.87 4.30
N ILE A 302 1.80 15.48 5.11
CA ILE A 302 1.11 16.37 6.04
C ILE A 302 1.97 16.51 7.30
N LYS A 303 2.24 17.75 7.69
CA LYS A 303 2.87 18.08 8.99
C LYS A 303 1.86 18.84 9.83
N VAL A 304 1.48 18.28 10.97
CA VAL A 304 0.50 18.91 11.86
C VAL A 304 1.24 19.69 12.94
N ARG A 305 0.94 21.00 13.04
CA ARG A 305 1.49 21.82 14.12
C ARG A 305 0.84 21.45 15.45
N GLU A 306 1.65 21.40 16.50
CA GLU A 306 1.19 21.19 17.86
C GLU A 306 0.35 22.38 18.34
N ASP A 307 -0.68 22.09 19.15
CA ASP A 307 -1.54 23.09 19.76
C ASP A 307 -1.23 23.22 21.25
N PRO A 308 -1.19 24.44 21.82
CA PRO A 308 -0.91 24.62 23.26
C PRO A 308 -2.03 24.09 24.16
N THR A 309 -3.26 23.98 23.65
CA THR A 309 -4.44 23.58 24.43
C THR A 309 -4.69 22.08 24.32
N PHE A 310 -4.46 21.50 23.14
CA PHE A 310 -4.82 20.12 22.82
C PHE A 310 -3.58 19.27 22.57
N ARG A 311 -3.43 18.18 23.33
CA ARG A 311 -2.47 17.12 23.05
C ARG A 311 -3.17 15.94 22.38
N ARG A 312 -2.67 15.49 21.24
CA ARG A 312 -3.22 14.34 20.51
C ARG A 312 -2.55 13.04 20.92
N GLU A 313 -3.36 12.03 21.20
CA GLU A 313 -2.91 10.66 21.42
C GLU A 313 -3.77 9.72 20.57
N GLY A 314 -3.32 9.44 19.35
CA GLY A 314 -4.10 8.68 18.35
C GLY A 314 -5.42 9.38 18.02
N ILE A 315 -6.54 8.68 18.27
CA ILE A 315 -7.91 9.22 18.10
C ILE A 315 -8.40 10.02 19.32
N HIS A 316 -7.64 10.00 20.41
CA HIS A 316 -7.96 10.68 21.66
C HIS A 316 -7.29 12.04 21.74
N VAL A 317 -7.90 12.93 22.53
CA VAL A 317 -7.36 14.28 22.79
C VAL A 317 -7.29 14.50 24.29
N HIS A 318 -6.20 15.09 24.74
CA HIS A 318 -5.96 15.45 26.12
C HIS A 318 -5.93 16.97 26.25
N VAL A 319 -6.63 17.47 27.26
CA VAL A 319 -6.69 18.90 27.60
C VAL A 319 -6.42 19.04 29.08
N ASP A 320 -5.59 20.00 29.45
CA ASP A 320 -5.38 20.35 30.84
C ASP A 320 -6.33 21.49 31.22
N SER A 321 -7.18 21.22 32.22
CA SER A 321 -8.08 22.21 32.79
C SER A 321 -7.55 22.62 34.16
N VAL A 322 -7.36 23.91 34.33
CA VAL A 322 -6.85 24.47 35.58
C VAL A 322 -8.03 24.78 36.51
N LEU A 323 -8.02 24.20 37.70
CA LEU A 323 -8.99 24.43 38.76
C LEU A 323 -8.40 25.29 39.87
N SER A 324 -9.26 26.06 40.54
CA SER A 324 -8.90 26.71 41.80
C SER A 324 -9.01 25.73 42.98
N ILE A 325 -8.31 26.02 44.08
CA ILE A 325 -8.39 25.23 45.32
C ILE A 325 -9.84 25.11 45.79
N ALA A 326 -10.58 26.21 45.80
CA ALA A 326 -11.98 26.22 46.20
C ALA A 326 -12.85 25.30 45.32
N GLN A 327 -12.63 25.30 44.00
CA GLN A 327 -13.37 24.42 43.08
C GLN A 327 -13.02 22.94 43.24
N ALA A 328 -11.77 22.63 43.57
CA ALA A 328 -11.36 21.25 43.84
C ALA A 328 -11.96 20.73 45.17
N VAL A 329 -11.98 21.57 46.21
CA VAL A 329 -12.50 21.22 47.54
C VAL A 329 -14.02 21.17 47.58
N LEU A 330 -14.71 22.20 47.06
CA LEU A 330 -16.18 22.32 47.13
C LEU A 330 -16.89 21.65 45.95
N GLY A 331 -16.16 21.33 44.88
CA GLY A 331 -16.75 20.97 43.60
C GLY A 331 -17.29 22.19 42.85
N GLY A 332 -17.86 21.96 41.67
CA GLY A 332 -18.41 23.03 40.85
C GLY A 332 -18.57 22.64 39.39
N THR A 333 -18.58 23.63 38.51
CA THR A 333 -18.61 23.43 37.05
C THR A 333 -17.51 24.23 36.39
N VAL A 334 -16.77 23.61 35.49
CA VAL A 334 -15.71 24.25 34.70
C VAL A 334 -16.05 24.14 33.22
N THR A 335 -15.80 25.20 32.47
CA THR A 335 -15.96 25.21 31.01
C THR A 335 -14.66 24.74 30.37
N VAL A 336 -14.72 23.63 29.62
CA VAL A 336 -13.57 23.02 28.96
C VAL A 336 -13.70 23.20 27.45
N PRO A 337 -12.64 23.64 26.75
CA PRO A 337 -12.64 23.72 25.30
C PRO A 337 -12.62 22.30 24.70
N THR A 338 -13.47 22.07 23.70
CA THR A 338 -13.49 20.85 22.88
C THR A 338 -13.31 21.21 21.40
N LEU A 339 -13.04 20.22 20.57
CA LEU A 339 -12.83 20.41 19.11
C LEU A 339 -14.04 21.00 18.37
N THR A 340 -15.24 20.89 18.95
CA THR A 340 -16.51 21.37 18.38
C THR A 340 -17.08 22.60 19.08
N GLY A 341 -16.45 23.07 20.17
CA GLY A 341 -16.95 24.17 21.00
C GLY A 341 -16.72 23.96 22.49
N ASN A 342 -17.29 24.80 23.34
CA ASN A 342 -17.10 24.71 24.79
C ASN A 342 -18.14 23.79 25.43
N VAL A 343 -17.72 22.96 26.38
CA VAL A 343 -18.60 22.08 27.14
C VAL A 343 -18.38 22.30 28.63
N THR A 344 -19.47 22.37 29.39
CA THR A 344 -19.42 22.46 30.86
C THR A 344 -19.26 21.07 31.47
N VAL A 345 -18.21 20.89 32.28
CA VAL A 345 -17.90 19.64 32.98
C VAL A 345 -18.12 19.86 34.46
N LYS A 346 -18.85 18.95 35.10
CA LYS A 346 -19.07 18.96 36.54
C LYS A 346 -17.84 18.39 37.26
N VAL A 347 -17.27 19.19 38.15
CA VAL A 347 -16.17 18.81 39.04
C VAL A 347 -16.76 18.25 40.33
N ARG A 348 -16.27 17.10 40.78
CA ARG A 348 -16.72 16.46 42.01
C ARG A 348 -16.05 17.12 43.21
N GLN A 349 -16.72 17.09 44.35
CA GLN A 349 -16.12 17.51 45.60
C GLN A 349 -14.92 16.60 45.92
N GLY A 350 -13.78 17.19 46.32
CA GLY A 350 -12.57 16.43 46.66
C GLY A 350 -11.77 15.93 45.44
N THR A 351 -11.91 16.57 44.27
CA THR A 351 -11.17 16.19 43.05
C THR A 351 -9.67 16.37 43.28
N GLN A 352 -8.88 15.34 42.97
CA GLN A 352 -7.43 15.35 43.17
C GLN A 352 -6.68 15.93 41.96
N PRO A 353 -5.50 16.55 42.16
CA PRO A 353 -4.61 16.90 41.05
C PRO A 353 -4.26 15.68 40.20
N GLY A 354 -4.33 15.80 38.87
CA GLY A 354 -4.09 14.71 37.93
C GLY A 354 -5.25 13.74 37.75
N GLU A 355 -6.36 13.93 38.48
CA GLU A 355 -7.59 13.19 38.21
C GLU A 355 -8.10 13.54 36.79
N LYS A 356 -8.59 12.51 36.09
CA LYS A 356 -9.01 12.63 34.69
C LYS A 356 -10.49 12.31 34.52
N VAL A 357 -11.18 13.14 33.75
CA VAL A 357 -12.57 12.91 33.33
C VAL A 357 -12.62 12.65 31.83
N VAL A 358 -13.40 11.65 31.43
CA VAL A 358 -13.53 11.23 30.03
C VAL A 358 -14.82 11.76 29.44
N LEU A 359 -14.70 12.62 28.43
CA LEU A 359 -15.80 13.05 27.58
C LEU A 359 -15.90 12.12 26.38
N ARG A 360 -16.90 11.24 26.39
CA ARG A 360 -17.09 10.22 25.34
C ARG A 360 -17.50 10.87 24.01
N GLY A 361 -16.88 10.42 22.92
CA GLY A 361 -17.22 10.88 21.55
C GLY A 361 -16.85 12.33 21.22
N LYS A 362 -16.01 12.97 22.05
CA LYS A 362 -15.51 14.35 21.85
C LYS A 362 -14.04 14.42 21.37
N GLY A 363 -13.47 13.29 20.98
CA GLY A 363 -12.13 13.20 20.41
C GLY A 363 -12.10 13.35 18.89
N ILE A 364 -11.03 12.87 18.27
CA ILE A 364 -10.79 12.98 16.83
C ILE A 364 -11.54 11.87 16.10
N LYS A 365 -12.02 12.17 14.90
CA LYS A 365 -12.66 11.18 14.03
C LYS A 365 -11.61 10.19 13.51
N ALA A 366 -11.87 8.90 13.63
CA ALA A 366 -10.99 7.87 13.08
C ALA A 366 -11.02 7.88 11.54
N ARG A 367 -9.86 7.58 10.92
CA ARG A 367 -9.74 7.49 9.46
C ARG A 367 -10.67 6.41 8.92
N ASN A 368 -11.46 6.74 7.91
CA ASN A 368 -12.40 5.83 7.25
C ASN A 368 -13.46 5.18 8.16
N SER A 369 -13.70 5.75 9.34
CA SER A 369 -14.72 5.28 10.28
C SER A 369 -15.57 6.44 10.79
N PRO A 370 -16.87 6.23 11.04
CA PRO A 370 -17.72 7.23 11.68
C PRO A 370 -17.46 7.35 13.19
N VAL A 371 -16.58 6.52 13.76
CA VAL A 371 -16.27 6.50 15.19
C VAL A 371 -15.41 7.71 15.57
N PHE A 372 -15.82 8.39 16.64
CA PHE A 372 -15.06 9.45 17.28
C PHE A 372 -14.35 8.89 18.50
N GLY A 373 -13.12 9.35 18.73
CA GLY A 373 -12.42 9.09 19.98
C GLY A 373 -13.04 9.86 21.15
N ASN A 374 -12.37 9.75 22.28
CA ASN A 374 -12.74 10.43 23.52
C ASN A 374 -11.79 11.60 23.81
N GLN A 375 -12.29 12.61 24.52
CA GLN A 375 -11.47 13.68 25.08
C GLN A 375 -11.24 13.40 26.57
N TYR A 376 -9.99 13.45 27.00
CA TYR A 376 -9.57 13.34 28.39
C TYR A 376 -9.26 14.74 28.92
N VAL A 377 -9.94 15.10 30.01
CA VAL A 377 -9.70 16.35 30.72
C VAL A 377 -8.88 16.01 31.95
N HIS A 378 -7.66 16.51 32.02
CA HIS A 378 -6.81 16.40 33.21
C HIS A 378 -7.00 17.63 34.06
N PHE A 379 -7.32 17.45 35.34
CA PHE A 379 -7.46 18.56 36.26
C PHE A 379 -6.13 18.88 36.93
N ASN A 380 -5.69 20.12 36.81
CA ASN A 380 -4.53 20.62 37.54
C ASN A 380 -4.96 21.74 38.49
N ILE A 381 -4.50 21.71 39.74
CA ILE A 381 -4.87 22.71 40.73
C ILE A 381 -3.84 23.84 40.70
N ARG A 382 -4.29 25.06 40.43
CA ARG A 382 -3.42 26.24 40.53
C ARG A 382 -3.56 26.86 41.91
N VAL A 383 -2.47 26.82 42.65
CA VAL A 383 -2.31 27.55 43.92
C VAL A 383 -1.95 29.01 43.59
N PRO A 384 -2.72 30.01 44.08
CA PRO A 384 -2.39 31.41 43.86
C PRO A 384 -1.09 31.79 44.59
N THR A 385 -0.22 32.54 43.93
CA THR A 385 1.04 33.05 44.51
C THR A 385 0.82 34.29 45.37
N ASP A 386 -0.11 35.14 44.95
CA ASP A 386 -0.42 36.40 45.61
C ASP A 386 -1.76 36.27 46.33
N VAL A 387 -1.71 36.30 47.66
CA VAL A 387 -2.88 36.19 48.54
C VAL A 387 -3.05 37.46 49.36
N THR A 388 -4.26 37.98 49.39
CA THR A 388 -4.63 39.12 50.24
C THR A 388 -4.61 38.72 51.72
N GLN A 389 -4.49 39.70 52.62
CA GLN A 389 -4.51 39.46 54.07
C GLN A 389 -5.74 38.66 54.52
N ARG A 390 -6.93 39.03 54.02
CA ARG A 390 -8.17 38.32 54.30
C ARG A 390 -8.17 36.86 53.78
N GLN A 391 -7.60 36.61 52.59
CA GLN A 391 -7.50 35.25 52.05
C GLN A 391 -6.55 34.38 52.88
N ARG A 392 -5.45 34.97 53.40
CA ARG A 392 -4.53 34.27 54.30
C ARG A 392 -5.21 33.88 55.61
N GLU A 393 -5.96 34.80 56.22
CA GLU A 393 -6.73 34.53 57.44
C GLU A 393 -7.72 33.38 57.24
N LEU A 394 -8.48 33.37 56.13
CA LEU A 394 -9.42 32.29 55.82
C LEU A 394 -8.74 30.93 55.61
N ILE A 395 -7.56 30.89 55.01
CA ILE A 395 -6.81 29.64 54.82
C ILE A 395 -6.23 29.15 56.15
N ASP A 396 -5.80 30.05 57.04
CA ASP A 396 -5.30 29.71 58.38
C ASP A 396 -6.42 29.19 59.29
N GLU A 397 -7.63 29.75 59.20
CA GLU A 397 -8.82 29.21 59.86
C GLU A 397 -9.18 27.81 59.34
N PHE A 398 -9.15 27.61 58.01
CA PHE A 398 -9.38 26.31 57.40
C PHE A 398 -8.35 25.26 57.82
N ASP A 399 -7.07 25.62 57.90
CA ASP A 399 -5.99 24.71 58.33
C ASP A 399 -6.14 24.28 59.80
N LYS A 400 -6.61 25.19 60.68
CA LYS A 400 -6.91 24.86 62.08
C LYS A 400 -8.05 23.85 62.20
N GLU A 401 -9.11 23.98 61.41
CA GLU A 401 -10.20 23.01 61.38
C GLU A 401 -9.73 21.65 60.84
N GLU A 402 -8.94 21.62 59.76
CA GLU A 402 -8.37 20.37 59.23
C GLU A 402 -7.44 19.68 60.25
N CYS A 403 -6.61 20.43 60.97
CA CYS A 403 -5.72 19.87 61.98
C CYS A 403 -6.47 19.32 63.20
N ALA A 404 -7.55 19.98 63.64
CA ALA A 404 -8.39 19.50 64.74
C ALA A 404 -9.02 18.12 64.43
N ASP A 405 -9.35 17.84 63.17
CA ASP A 405 -9.88 16.54 62.75
C ASP A 405 -8.81 15.43 62.70
N ARG A 406 -7.52 15.77 62.53
CA ARG A 406 -6.39 14.81 62.52
C ARG A 406 -6.00 14.30 63.91
N GLU A 407 -6.42 14.98 64.98
CA GLU A 407 -6.15 14.56 66.37
C GLU A 407 -7.10 13.45 66.88
N ARG A 408 -8.04 12.96 66.04
CA ARG A 408 -8.75 11.71 66.34
C ARG A 408 -7.75 10.54 66.24
N PRO A 409 -7.40 9.87 67.37
CA PRO A 409 -6.37 8.85 67.36
C PRO A 409 -6.74 7.73 66.40
N ALA A 410 -5.79 7.33 65.56
CA ALA A 410 -5.90 6.13 64.75
C ALA A 410 -6.23 4.95 65.68
N VAL A 411 -7.48 4.49 65.63
CA VAL A 411 -7.89 3.27 66.32
C VAL A 411 -7.15 2.13 65.61
N ALA A 412 -6.15 1.57 66.29
CA ALA A 412 -5.54 0.32 65.86
C ALA A 412 -6.65 -0.74 65.78
N SER A 413 -6.95 -1.19 64.57
CA SER A 413 -7.77 -2.37 64.34
C SER A 413 -6.95 -3.58 64.80
N GLY A 414 -7.22 -4.03 66.02
CA GLY A 414 -6.69 -5.27 66.59
C GLY A 414 -7.40 -6.51 66.07
#